data_AF-A0AA42HGG9-F1
#
_entry.id   AF-A0AA42HGG9-F1
#
_cell.length_a   1.000
_cell.length_b   1.000
_cell.length_c   1.000
_cell.angle_alpha   90.00
_cell.angle_beta   90.00
_cell.angle_gamma   90.00
#
_symmetry.space_group_name_H-M   'P 1'
#
loop_
_entity.id
_entity.type
_entity.pdbx_description
1 polymer ?
#
loop_
_entity_poly.entity_id
_entity_poly.type
_entity_poly.pdbx_seq_one_letter_code
_entity_poly.pdbx_strand_id
1 'polypeptide(L)'
;MMLTIRDVDESLVRQAKVATAKGTGSQAFIAGIELMIMQRDRIEDLQEEVRALREQVGVYRRTLQDAHAAAVKLAEVAGQGDMFHPTSDNPLRPGYRR
;
A
#
# COMPACT_ATOMS: atom_id res chain seq x y z
N MET A 1 18.91 -25.31 -32.11
CA MET A 1 19.62 -26.15 -31.12
C MET A 1 18.59 -26.69 -30.14
N MET A 2 18.45 -28.01 -30.00
CA MET A 2 17.48 -28.62 -29.09
C MET A 2 18.14 -28.77 -27.71
N LEU A 3 17.67 -28.00 -26.72
CA LEU A 3 18.07 -28.13 -25.33
C LEU A 3 17.37 -29.35 -24.72
N THR A 4 18.12 -30.40 -24.42
CA THR A 4 17.60 -31.59 -23.75
C THR A 4 17.96 -31.50 -22.27
N ILE A 5 16.97 -31.26 -21.42
CA ILE A 5 17.13 -31.31 -19.97
C ILE A 5 17.06 -32.79 -19.56
N ARG A 6 18.13 -33.30 -18.95
CA ARG A 6 18.23 -34.70 -18.50
C ARG A 6 17.78 -34.81 -17.04
N ASP A 7 17.31 -36.00 -16.66
CA ASP A 7 17.01 -36.39 -15.28
C ASP A 7 16.01 -35.47 -14.55
N VAL A 8 15.04 -34.91 -15.28
CA VAL A 8 13.98 -34.10 -14.69
C VAL A 8 12.93 -35.02 -14.07
N ASP A 9 12.52 -34.68 -12.83
CA ASP A 9 11.41 -35.34 -12.16
C ASP A 9 10.14 -35.29 -13.04
N GLU A 10 9.59 -36.46 -13.32
CA GLU A 10 8.41 -36.61 -14.18
C GLU A 10 7.17 -35.91 -13.60
N SER A 11 7.09 -35.80 -12.27
CA SER A 11 6.04 -35.04 -11.59
C SER A 11 6.15 -33.54 -11.88
N LEU A 12 7.37 -33.00 -11.93
CA LEU A 12 7.64 -31.61 -12.28
C LEU A 12 7.25 -31.33 -13.73
N VAL A 13 7.57 -32.24 -14.65
CA VAL A 13 7.17 -32.13 -16.07
C VAL A 13 5.65 -32.12 -16.20
N ARG A 14 4.94 -32.99 -15.49
CA ARG A 14 3.48 -33.03 -15.49
C ARG A 14 2.88 -31.73 -14.96
N GLN A 15 3.36 -31.23 -13.82
CA GLN A 15 2.89 -29.97 -13.24
C GLN A 15 3.14 -28.79 -14.18
N ALA A 16 4.33 -28.70 -14.78
CA ALA A 16 4.66 -27.64 -15.73
C ALA A 16 3.73 -27.68 -16.96
N LYS A 17 3.46 -28.88 -17.52
CA LYS A 17 2.53 -29.02 -18.64
C LYS A 17 1.12 -28.55 -18.31
N VAL A 18 0.63 -28.89 -17.11
CA VAL A 18 -0.70 -28.46 -16.64
C VAL A 18 -0.73 -26.94 -16.46
N ALA A 19 0.26 -26.37 -15.76
CA ALA A 19 0.33 -24.95 -15.47
C ALA A 19 0.45 -24.08 -16.74
N THR A 20 1.07 -24.59 -17.79
CA THR A 20 1.35 -23.85 -19.04
C THR A 20 0.48 -24.28 -20.22
N ALA A 21 -0.38 -25.28 -20.02
CA ALA A 21 -1.20 -25.92 -21.06
C ALA A 21 -0.40 -26.39 -22.31
N LYS A 22 0.83 -26.91 -22.11
CA LYS A 22 1.69 -27.38 -23.21
C LYS A 22 1.75 -28.89 -23.31
N GLY A 23 1.89 -29.39 -24.53
CA GLY A 23 1.91 -30.83 -24.83
C GLY A 23 3.22 -31.54 -24.48
N THR A 24 4.36 -30.85 -24.59
CA THR A 24 5.69 -31.41 -24.31
C THR A 24 6.37 -30.72 -23.13
N GLY A 25 7.28 -31.44 -22.44
CA GLY A 25 7.97 -30.89 -21.26
C GLY A 25 8.85 -29.70 -21.61
N SER A 26 9.59 -29.77 -22.73
CA SER A 26 10.42 -28.66 -23.20
C SER A 26 9.61 -27.40 -23.49
N GLN A 27 8.45 -27.51 -24.14
CA GLN A 27 7.55 -26.37 -24.36
C GLN A 27 7.00 -25.82 -23.05
N ALA A 28 6.65 -26.70 -22.10
CA ALA A 28 6.15 -26.30 -20.79
C ALA A 28 7.19 -25.51 -19.99
N PHE A 29 8.45 -25.94 -19.99
CA PHE A 29 9.52 -25.21 -19.30
C PHE A 29 9.81 -23.85 -19.93
N ILE A 30 9.87 -23.78 -21.27
CA ILE A 30 10.08 -22.50 -21.96
C ILE A 30 8.95 -21.52 -21.63
N ALA A 31 7.69 -21.96 -21.76
CA ALA A 31 6.53 -21.14 -21.42
C ALA A 31 6.51 -20.75 -19.92
N GLY A 32 6.95 -21.65 -19.04
CA GLY A 32 7.09 -21.36 -17.62
C GLY A 32 8.13 -20.28 -17.35
N ILE A 33 9.29 -20.32 -18.02
CA ILE A 33 10.33 -19.30 -17.90
C ILE A 33 9.82 -17.94 -18.41
N GLU A 34 9.14 -17.91 -19.55
CA GLU A 34 8.53 -16.68 -20.08
C GLU A 34 7.53 -16.07 -19.08
N LEU A 35 6.66 -16.90 -18.48
CA LEU A 35 5.75 -16.47 -17.43
C LEU A 35 6.49 -15.94 -16.20
N MET A 36 7.56 -16.61 -15.75
CA MET A 36 8.35 -16.17 -14.60
C MET A 36 9.02 -14.83 -14.85
N ILE A 37 9.52 -14.57 -16.06
CA ILE A 37 10.10 -13.26 -16.43
C ILE A 37 9.04 -12.17 -16.34
N MET A 38 7.88 -12.37 -16.97
CA MET A 38 6.78 -11.38 -16.90
C MET A 38 6.27 -11.17 -15.47
N GLN A 39 6.19 -12.24 -14.68
CA GLN A 39 5.77 -12.15 -13.28
C GLN A 39 6.79 -11.42 -12.43
N ARG A 40 8.09 -11.60 -12.68
CA ARG A 40 9.15 -10.89 -11.98
C ARG A 40 9.02 -9.38 -12.17
N ASP A 41 8.85 -8.92 -13.41
CA ASP A 41 8.70 -7.50 -13.71
C ASP A 41 7.45 -6.93 -13.02
N ARG A 42 6.34 -7.67 -13.07
CA ARG A 42 5.10 -7.28 -12.37
C ARG A 42 5.25 -7.24 -10.85
N ILE A 43 6.04 -8.13 -10.26
CA ILE A 43 6.32 -8.12 -8.81
C ILE A 43 7.13 -6.87 -8.45
N GLU A 44 8.09 -6.49 -9.29
CA GLU A 44 8.89 -5.28 -9.09
C GLU A 44 8.01 -4.02 -9.11
N ASP A 45 7.13 -3.90 -10.10
CA ASP A 45 6.16 -2.80 -10.19
C ASP A 45 5.25 -2.74 -8.95
N LEU A 46 4.71 -3.89 -8.52
CA LEU A 46 3.85 -3.97 -7.34
C LEU A 46 4.60 -3.61 -6.04
N GLN A 47 5.88 -3.95 -5.94
CA GLN A 47 6.71 -3.58 -4.79
C GLN A 47 6.94 -2.07 -4.74
N GLU A 48 7.17 -1.44 -5.88
CA GLU A 48 7.30 0.02 -5.99
C GLU A 48 5.99 0.72 -5.61
N GLU A 49 4.86 0.23 -6.12
CA GLU A 49 3.53 0.78 -5.78
C GLU A 49 3.25 0.66 -4.28
N VAL A 50 3.52 -0.50 -3.67
CA VAL A 50 3.37 -0.69 -2.22
C VAL A 50 4.27 0.25 -1.43
N ARG A 51 5.50 0.51 -1.90
CA ARG A 51 6.42 1.45 -1.25
C ARG A 51 5.85 2.87 -1.31
N ALA A 52 5.37 3.32 -2.48
CA ALA A 52 4.78 4.64 -2.66
C ALA A 52 3.52 4.84 -1.79
N LEU A 53 2.63 3.84 -1.75
CA LEU A 53 1.43 3.88 -0.91
C LEU A 53 1.78 3.96 0.59
N ARG A 54 2.79 3.22 1.04
CA ARG A 54 3.26 3.29 2.43
C ARG A 54 3.79 4.67 2.79
N GLU A 55 4.52 5.30 1.87
CA GLU A 55 5.02 6.67 2.05
C GLU A 55 3.86 7.68 2.17
N GLN A 56 2.88 7.61 1.26
CA GLN A 56 1.68 8.46 1.30
C GLN A 56 0.91 8.30 2.62
N VAL A 57 0.68 7.07 3.07
CA VAL A 57 0.05 6.81 4.37
C VAL A 57 0.86 7.41 5.52
N GLY A 58 2.20 7.35 5.43
CA GLY A 58 3.08 8.00 6.39
C GLY A 58 2.94 9.53 6.41
N VAL A 59 2.74 10.17 5.26
CA VAL A 59 2.44 11.61 5.16
C VAL A 59 1.07 11.90 5.80
N TYR A 60 0.01 11.20 5.40
CA TYR A 60 -1.34 11.44 5.93
C TYR A 60 -1.42 11.25 7.45
N ARG A 61 -0.75 10.23 7.99
CA ARG A 61 -0.69 10.02 9.44
C ARG A 61 -0.03 11.20 10.17
N ARG A 62 1.07 11.73 9.64
CA ARG A 62 1.73 12.92 10.22
C ARG A 62 0.82 14.13 10.15
N THR A 63 0.20 14.39 8.99
CA THR A 63 -0.74 15.52 8.85
C THR A 63 -1.90 15.44 9.82
N LEU A 64 -2.48 14.24 10.03
CA LEU A 64 -3.54 14.04 11.01
C LEU A 64 -3.08 14.25 12.45
N GLN A 65 -1.85 13.83 12.79
CA GLN A 65 -1.26 14.07 14.10
C GLN A 65 -1.04 15.57 14.35
N ASP A 66 -0.50 16.28 13.37
CA ASP A 66 -0.28 17.73 13.47
C ASP A 66 -1.61 18.49 13.58
N ALA A 67 -2.62 18.11 12.78
CA ALA A 67 -3.96 18.67 12.85
C ALA A 67 -4.61 18.42 14.23
N HIS A 68 -4.44 17.22 14.78
CA HIS A 68 -4.92 16.89 16.12
C HIS A 68 -4.23 17.76 17.18
N ALA A 69 -2.90 17.89 17.14
CA ALA A 69 -2.16 18.73 18.08
C ALA A 69 -2.56 20.21 17.98
N ALA A 70 -2.78 20.72 16.78
CA ALA A 70 -3.28 22.08 16.57
C ALA A 70 -4.70 22.27 17.14
N ALA A 71 -5.59 21.29 16.92
CA ALA A 71 -6.95 21.32 17.46
C ALA A 71 -6.95 21.31 19.00
N VAL A 72 -6.09 20.51 19.63
CA VAL A 72 -5.93 20.49 21.10
C VAL A 72 -5.47 21.84 21.61
N LYS A 73 -4.43 22.44 21.02
CA LYS A 73 -3.95 23.78 21.41
C LYS A 73 -5.03 24.84 21.24
N LEU A 74 -5.79 24.79 20.14
CA LEU A 74 -6.89 25.72 19.91
C LEU A 74 -7.99 25.57 20.97
N ALA A 75 -8.35 24.34 21.34
CA ALA A 75 -9.30 24.06 22.40
C ALA A 75 -8.81 24.58 23.77
N GLU A 76 -7.51 24.40 24.08
CA GLU A 76 -6.90 24.94 25.31
C GLU A 76 -6.95 26.47 25.36
N VAL A 77 -6.54 27.15 24.29
CA VAL A 77 -6.56 28.62 24.21
C VAL A 77 -7.99 29.15 24.30
N ALA A 78 -8.94 28.52 23.60
CA ALA A 78 -10.35 28.89 23.68
C ALA A 78 -10.90 28.71 25.11
N GLY A 79 -10.59 27.57 25.75
CA GLY A 79 -11.02 27.29 27.13
C GLY A 79 -10.42 28.24 28.17
N GLN A 80 -9.13 28.61 28.02
CA GLN A 80 -8.50 29.63 28.86
C GLN A 80 -9.11 31.02 28.62
N GLY A 81 -9.33 31.39 27.35
CA GLY A 81 -10.00 32.63 26.99
C GLY A 81 -11.38 32.74 27.63
N ASP A 82 -12.17 31.68 27.56
CA ASP A 82 -13.49 31.61 28.20
C ASP A 82 -13.43 31.72 29.73
N MET A 83 -12.36 31.24 30.37
CA MET A 83 -12.18 31.27 31.83
C MET A 83 -11.67 32.62 32.36
N PHE A 84 -10.71 33.23 31.68
CA PHE A 84 -10.03 34.46 32.14
C PHE A 84 -10.60 35.75 31.52
N HIS A 85 -11.24 35.65 30.35
CA HIS A 85 -11.90 36.75 29.66
C HIS A 85 -13.32 36.35 29.21
N PRO A 86 -14.26 36.19 30.15
CA PRO A 86 -15.63 35.74 29.87
C PRO A 86 -16.48 36.87 29.23
N THR A 87 -16.01 37.50 28.17
CA THR A 87 -16.82 38.42 27.36
C THR A 87 -17.83 37.64 26.51
N SER A 88 -19.04 38.18 26.37
CA SER A 88 -20.14 37.60 25.59
C SER A 88 -19.89 37.50 24.10
N ASP A 89 -18.74 38.00 23.61
CA ASP A 89 -18.49 38.23 22.19
C ASP A 89 -17.80 37.04 21.48
N ASN A 90 -17.51 35.95 22.21
CA ASN A 90 -16.90 34.74 21.64
C ASN A 90 -17.95 33.92 20.85
N PRO A 91 -17.87 33.86 19.51
CA PRO A 91 -18.86 33.17 18.67
C PRO A 91 -18.84 31.64 18.82
N LEU A 92 -17.80 31.08 19.46
CA LEU A 92 -17.66 29.64 19.69
C LEU A 92 -18.26 29.19 21.03
N ARG A 93 -18.76 30.12 21.85
CA ARG A 93 -19.29 29.82 23.18
C ARG A 93 -20.74 29.33 23.12
N PRO A 94 -21.11 28.26 23.83
CA PRO A 94 -22.51 27.83 23.94
C PRO A 94 -23.38 28.96 24.51
N GLY A 95 -24.39 29.41 23.75
CA GLY A 95 -25.27 30.51 24.14
C GLY A 95 -24.90 31.90 23.59
N TYR A 96 -23.89 32.00 22.71
CA TYR A 96 -23.58 33.24 21.99
C TYR A 96 -24.80 33.78 21.22
N ARG A 97 -25.10 35.06 21.38
CA ARG A 97 -26.08 35.80 20.57
C ARG A 97 -25.37 36.99 19.93
N ARG A 98 -25.50 37.10 18.62
CA ARG A 98 -24.98 38.22 17.81
C ARG A 98 -25.61 39.55 18.20
#